data_AF-A0A358UYM6-F1
#
_entry.id   AF-A0A358UYM6-F1
#
_cell.length_a   1.000
_cell.length_b   1.000
_cell.length_c   1.000
_cell.angle_alpha   90.00
_cell.angle_beta   90.00
_cell.angle_gamma   90.00
#
_symmetry.space_group_name_H-M   'P 1'
#
loop_
_entity.id
_entity.type
_entity.pdbx_description
1 polymer ?
#
loop_
_entity_poly.entity_id
_entity_poly.type
_entity_poly.pdbx_seq_one_letter_code
_entity_poly.pdbx_strand_id
1 'polypeptide(L)'
;EYTFQNRIENIFDPEEEVVLDPSSTARLERYNGVILQWQYKPLLGQGMTGVGFVDSQIVRVLGELGILGLLTLSWIFKNLFQSALTLYRFLPNGYMKGLVLGMIAGTIGLIFHGATANTFTVVRIAGPFWVMAGITFVIYRLHEKELKASHAS
;
A
#
# COMPACT_ATOMS: atom_id res chain seq x y z
N GLU A 1 -33.77 16.84 10.30
CA GLU A 1 -32.63 17.07 11.21
C GLU A 1 -31.40 16.39 10.64
N TYR A 2 -30.29 17.13 10.50
CA TYR A 2 -29.01 16.54 10.08
C TYR A 2 -28.26 16.02 11.32
N THR A 3 -27.82 14.76 11.27
CA THR A 3 -27.19 13.96 12.35
C THR A 3 -25.85 14.52 12.87
N PHE A 4 -25.42 15.70 12.40
CA PHE A 4 -24.09 16.26 12.66
C PHE A 4 -24.06 17.33 13.76
N GLN A 5 -25.21 17.85 14.20
CA GLN A 5 -25.25 18.92 15.21
C GLN A 5 -24.96 18.43 16.64
N ASN A 6 -25.30 17.18 16.97
CA ASN A 6 -25.17 16.66 18.34
C ASN A 6 -23.76 16.13 18.70
N ARG A 7 -22.76 16.22 17.81
CA ARG A 7 -21.41 15.66 18.05
C ARG A 7 -20.37 16.70 18.48
N ILE A 8 -20.74 17.99 18.55
CA ILE A 8 -19.79 19.06 18.91
C ILE A 8 -19.79 19.34 20.42
N GLU A 9 -20.76 18.83 21.19
CA GLU A 9 -20.87 19.13 22.63
C GLU A 9 -19.98 18.29 23.57
N ASN A 10 -19.41 17.16 23.13
CA ASN A 10 -18.60 16.29 23.99
C ASN A 10 -17.18 16.12 23.42
N ILE A 11 -16.36 17.17 23.46
CA ILE A 11 -15.00 17.10 22.92
C ILE A 11 -13.95 16.74 23.99
N PHE A 12 -14.26 16.81 25.29
CA PHE A 12 -13.33 16.32 26.33
C PHE A 12 -14.07 15.88 27.59
N ASP A 13 -14.34 14.57 27.70
CA ASP A 13 -14.57 13.91 28.99
C ASP A 13 -13.30 13.12 29.36
N PRO A 14 -12.54 13.53 30.40
CA PRO A 14 -11.29 12.89 30.78
C PRO A 14 -11.45 11.46 31.34
N GLU A 15 -12.68 10.97 31.53
CA GLU A 15 -12.98 9.58 31.92
C GLU A 15 -13.51 8.70 30.77
N GLU A 16 -13.67 9.25 29.56
CA GLU A 16 -14.10 8.46 28.40
C GLU A 16 -12.95 7.51 27.99
N GLU A 17 -13.20 6.21 28.13
CA GLU A 17 -12.36 5.17 27.55
C GLU A 17 -12.08 5.54 26.08
N VAL A 18 -10.84 5.39 25.60
CA VAL A 18 -10.48 5.78 24.22
C VAL A 18 -11.22 4.86 23.24
N VAL A 19 -12.47 5.18 22.95
CA VAL A 19 -13.32 4.47 22.01
C VAL A 19 -12.92 4.94 20.62
N LEU A 20 -12.45 4.00 19.80
CA LEU A 20 -12.15 4.28 18.39
C LEU A 20 -13.38 4.88 17.70
N ASP A 21 -13.13 5.76 16.72
CA ASP A 21 -14.21 6.29 15.91
C ASP A 21 -14.99 5.14 15.22
N PRO A 22 -16.31 5.28 14.99
CA PRO A 22 -17.13 4.20 14.45
C PRO A 22 -16.60 3.59 13.14
N SER A 23 -15.92 4.37 12.30
CA SER A 23 -15.37 3.88 11.03
C SER A 23 -14.13 3.01 11.27
N SER A 24 -13.26 3.38 12.21
CA SER A 24 -12.10 2.58 12.60
C SER A 24 -12.51 1.27 13.27
N THR A 25 -13.52 1.31 14.14
CA THR A 25 -14.07 0.08 14.76
C THR A 25 -14.62 -0.88 13.71
N ALA A 26 -15.46 -0.37 12.79
CA ALA A 26 -16.01 -1.18 11.70
C ALA A 26 -14.90 -1.83 10.83
N ARG A 27 -13.82 -1.10 10.54
CA ARG A 27 -12.67 -1.67 9.79
C ARG A 27 -12.01 -2.82 10.55
N LEU A 28 -11.75 -2.66 11.85
CA LEU A 28 -11.10 -3.71 12.65
C LEU A 28 -11.98 -4.96 12.74
N GLU A 29 -13.28 -4.80 12.96
CA GLU A 29 -14.23 -5.92 12.93
C GLU A 29 -14.21 -6.64 11.59
N ARG A 30 -14.21 -5.89 10.49
CA ARG A 30 -14.10 -6.45 9.14
C ARG A 30 -12.78 -7.18 8.93
N TYR A 31 -11.67 -6.64 9.41
CA TYR A 31 -10.36 -7.28 9.27
C TYR A 31 -10.33 -8.61 10.03
N ASN A 32 -10.87 -8.66 11.24
CA ASN A 32 -11.01 -9.91 12.00
C ASN A 32 -11.85 -10.94 11.24
N GLY A 33 -12.99 -10.52 10.67
CA GLY A 33 -13.81 -11.38 9.83
C GLY A 33 -13.07 -11.94 8.61
N VAL A 34 -12.22 -11.14 7.96
CA VAL A 34 -11.38 -11.61 6.83
C VAL A 34 -10.32 -12.58 7.30
N ILE A 35 -9.67 -12.34 8.45
CA ILE A 35 -8.64 -13.24 9.00
C ILE A 35 -9.24 -14.62 9.29
N LEU A 36 -10.44 -14.68 9.88
CA LEU A 36 -11.15 -15.93 10.14
C LEU A 36 -11.47 -16.68 8.83
N GLN A 37 -11.92 -15.98 7.80
CA GLN A 37 -12.15 -16.57 6.48
C GLN A 37 -10.86 -17.05 5.82
N TRP A 38 -9.78 -16.29 5.94
CA TRP A 38 -8.47 -16.65 5.39
C TRP A 38 -7.94 -17.94 6.00
N GLN A 39 -8.13 -18.18 7.31
CA GLN A 39 -7.71 -19.42 7.98
C GLN A 39 -8.32 -20.69 7.36
N TYR A 40 -9.49 -20.60 6.72
CA TYR A 40 -10.12 -21.74 6.03
C TYR A 40 -9.44 -22.07 4.68
N LYS A 41 -8.92 -21.07 3.95
CA LYS A 41 -8.19 -21.23 2.67
C LYS A 41 -6.93 -20.36 2.65
N PRO A 42 -5.88 -20.72 3.41
CA PRO A 42 -4.77 -19.80 3.69
C PRO A 42 -3.86 -19.53 2.49
N LEU A 43 -3.73 -20.49 1.56
CA LEU A 43 -2.80 -20.40 0.44
C LEU A 43 -3.30 -19.48 -0.68
N LEU A 44 -4.52 -19.75 -1.17
CA LEU A 44 -5.11 -19.08 -2.34
C LEU A 44 -6.25 -18.11 -1.98
N GLY A 45 -6.69 -18.07 -0.72
CA GLY A 45 -7.79 -17.21 -0.29
C GLY A 45 -9.17 -17.70 -0.76
N GLN A 46 -10.15 -16.82 -0.65
CA GLN A 46 -11.55 -17.09 -1.00
C GLN A 46 -11.88 -16.79 -2.46
N GLY A 47 -10.93 -16.26 -3.24
CA GLY A 47 -11.14 -15.79 -4.61
C GLY A 47 -11.56 -14.32 -4.66
N MET A 48 -11.61 -13.78 -5.88
CA MET A 48 -12.00 -12.38 -6.13
C MET A 48 -13.39 -12.12 -5.56
N THR A 49 -13.54 -11.04 -4.79
CA THR A 49 -14.78 -10.66 -4.08
C THR A 49 -15.26 -11.64 -2.99
N GLY A 50 -14.47 -12.68 -2.70
CA GLY A 50 -14.87 -13.78 -1.81
C GLY A 50 -14.91 -13.44 -0.31
N VAL A 51 -14.42 -12.25 0.08
CA VAL A 51 -14.38 -11.81 1.49
C VAL A 51 -15.29 -10.63 1.80
N GLY A 52 -16.12 -10.21 0.84
CA GLY A 52 -17.05 -9.10 0.98
C GLY A 52 -16.37 -7.73 1.00
N PHE A 53 -17.06 -6.74 1.59
CA PHE A 53 -16.56 -5.38 1.68
C PHE A 53 -15.46 -5.26 2.74
N VAL A 54 -14.26 -4.88 2.33
CA VAL A 54 -13.14 -4.59 3.24
C VAL A 54 -12.38 -3.36 2.77
N ASP A 55 -12.08 -2.46 3.70
CA ASP A 55 -11.37 -1.20 3.43
C ASP A 55 -9.91 -1.33 3.85
N SER A 56 -9.17 -2.15 3.09
CA SER A 56 -7.72 -2.32 3.21
C SER A 56 -7.23 -3.16 2.04
N GLN A 57 -6.30 -2.63 1.27
CA GLN A 57 -5.67 -3.37 0.19
C GLN A 57 -4.94 -4.61 0.72
N ILE A 58 -4.26 -4.51 1.86
CA ILE A 58 -3.46 -5.60 2.42
C ILE A 58 -4.36 -6.74 2.92
N VAL A 59 -5.36 -6.40 3.73
CA VAL A 59 -6.30 -7.39 4.28
C VAL A 59 -7.13 -8.01 3.17
N ARG A 60 -7.54 -7.23 2.16
CA ARG A 60 -8.26 -7.77 1.01
C ARG A 60 -7.42 -8.78 0.24
N VAL A 61 -6.16 -8.46 -0.07
CA VAL A 61 -5.27 -9.37 -0.79
C VAL A 61 -5.05 -10.66 -0.01
N LEU A 62 -4.86 -10.58 1.31
CA LEU A 62 -4.75 -11.77 2.17
C LEU A 62 -6.02 -12.63 2.11
N GLY A 63 -7.20 -12.01 2.21
CA GLY A 63 -8.48 -12.70 2.18
C GLY A 63 -8.84 -13.32 0.83
N GLU A 64 -8.66 -12.56 -0.25
CA GLU A 64 -9.07 -12.96 -1.61
C GLU A 64 -8.04 -13.88 -2.27
N LEU A 65 -6.75 -13.64 -2.09
CA LEU A 65 -5.65 -14.32 -2.80
C LEU A 65 -4.73 -15.14 -1.87
N GLY A 66 -4.99 -15.12 -0.56
CA GLY A 66 -4.21 -15.87 0.43
C GLY A 66 -2.80 -15.31 0.65
N ILE A 67 -1.98 -16.09 1.34
CA ILE A 67 -0.60 -15.73 1.62
C ILE A 67 0.23 -15.62 0.34
N LEU A 68 -0.09 -16.40 -0.71
CA LEU A 68 0.63 -16.32 -1.98
C LEU A 68 0.41 -14.96 -2.64
N GLY A 69 -0.83 -14.48 -2.71
CA GLY A 69 -1.11 -13.14 -3.23
C GLY A 69 -0.42 -12.04 -2.43
N LEU A 70 -0.42 -12.14 -1.10
CA LEU A 70 0.27 -11.17 -0.25
C LEU A 70 1.78 -11.19 -0.48
N LEU A 71 2.40 -12.37 -0.57
CA LEU A 71 3.83 -12.52 -0.86
C LEU A 71 4.20 -11.99 -2.24
N THR A 72 3.37 -12.23 -3.26
CA THR A 72 3.56 -11.68 -4.60
C THR A 72 3.49 -10.16 -4.58
N LEU A 73 2.52 -9.58 -3.88
CA LEU A 73 2.40 -8.13 -3.73
C LEU A 73 3.63 -7.53 -3.02
N SER A 74 4.03 -8.13 -1.90
CA SER A 74 5.23 -7.73 -1.16
C SER A 74 6.50 -7.85 -2.02
N TRP A 75 6.61 -8.90 -2.85
CA TRP A 75 7.73 -9.10 -3.75
C TRP A 75 7.80 -8.01 -4.83
N ILE A 76 6.67 -7.64 -5.43
CA ILE A 76 6.60 -6.55 -6.42
C ILE A 76 7.06 -5.24 -5.80
N PHE A 77 6.51 -4.85 -4.63
CA PHE A 77 6.91 -3.62 -3.96
C PHE A 77 8.37 -3.64 -3.50
N LYS A 78 8.87 -4.79 -3.00
CA LYS A 78 10.28 -4.96 -2.65
C LYS A 78 11.19 -4.68 -3.85
N ASN A 79 10.93 -5.30 -5.00
CA ASN A 79 11.76 -5.13 -6.19
C ASN A 79 11.71 -3.70 -6.73
N LEU A 80 10.52 -3.09 -6.74
CA LEU A 80 10.35 -1.69 -7.12
C LEU A 80 11.16 -0.77 -6.20
N PHE A 81 11.04 -0.94 -4.88
CA PHE A 81 11.72 -0.13 -3.89
C PHE A 81 13.24 -0.30 -3.95
N GLN A 82 13.73 -1.53 -4.09
CA GLN A 82 15.17 -1.82 -4.23
C GLN A 82 15.73 -1.20 -5.51
N SER A 83 15.04 -1.36 -6.65
CA SER A 83 15.49 -0.79 -7.93
C SER A 83 15.54 0.74 -7.87
N ALA A 84 14.51 1.36 -7.28
CA ALA A 84 14.46 2.81 -7.09
C ALA A 84 15.56 3.31 -6.15
N LEU A 85 15.82 2.63 -5.02
CA LEU A 85 16.89 3.00 -4.09
C LEU A 85 18.28 2.89 -4.73
N THR A 86 18.55 1.80 -5.45
CA THR A 86 19.81 1.63 -6.19
C THR A 86 20.01 2.76 -7.18
N LEU A 87 18.97 3.08 -7.95
CA LEU A 87 19.02 4.17 -8.93
C LEU A 87 19.19 5.54 -8.27
N TYR A 88 18.51 5.80 -7.15
CA TYR A 88 18.63 7.06 -6.41
C TYR A 88 20.05 7.31 -5.90
N ARG A 89 20.73 6.26 -5.42
CA ARG A 89 22.12 6.33 -4.94
C ARG A 89 23.12 6.55 -6.07
N PHE A 90 22.84 5.98 -7.24
CA PHE A 90 23.71 6.10 -8.42
C PHE A 90 23.58 7.46 -9.12
N LEU A 91 22.35 7.99 -9.26
CA LEU A 91 22.12 9.19 -10.05
C LEU A 91 22.77 10.44 -9.42
N PRO A 92 23.37 11.32 -10.25
CA PRO A 92 23.79 12.65 -9.81
C PRO A 92 22.59 13.52 -9.45
N ASN A 93 22.84 14.62 -8.74
CA ASN A 93 21.77 15.55 -8.38
C ASN A 93 21.14 16.16 -9.63
N GLY A 94 19.81 16.05 -9.75
CA GLY A 94 19.06 16.50 -10.93
C GLY A 94 17.62 15.98 -10.95
N TYR A 95 16.90 16.27 -12.02
CA TYR A 95 15.47 15.95 -12.15
C TYR A 95 15.20 14.44 -12.07
N MET A 96 16.07 13.60 -12.65
CA MET A 96 15.90 12.13 -12.59
C MET A 96 15.99 11.62 -11.16
N LYS A 97 16.95 12.12 -10.37
CA LYS A 97 17.10 11.76 -8.96
C LYS A 97 15.89 12.19 -8.13
N GLY A 98 15.36 13.38 -8.41
CA GLY A 98 14.12 13.88 -7.80
C GLY A 98 12.90 13.01 -8.15
N LEU A 99 12.76 12.59 -9.41
CA LEU A 99 11.69 11.68 -9.85
C LEU A 99 11.76 10.35 -9.10
N VAL A 100 12.95 9.75 -9.02
CA VAL A 100 13.17 8.48 -8.31
C VAL A 100 12.89 8.63 -6.81
N LEU A 101 13.29 9.76 -6.20
CA LEU A 101 12.96 10.06 -4.80
C LEU A 101 11.45 10.15 -4.59
N GLY A 102 10.73 10.82 -5.50
CA GLY A 102 9.27 10.86 -5.49
C GLY A 102 8.64 9.48 -5.62
N MET A 103 9.21 8.60 -6.45
CA MET A 103 8.77 7.21 -6.57
C MET A 103 8.95 6.44 -5.25
N ILE A 104 10.10 6.60 -4.57
CA ILE A 104 10.38 5.98 -3.27
C ILE A 104 9.38 6.47 -2.23
N ALA A 105 9.25 7.78 -2.06
CA ALA A 105 8.36 8.39 -1.08
C ALA A 105 6.88 8.04 -1.35
N GLY A 106 6.46 8.11 -2.61
CA GLY A 106 5.11 7.74 -3.05
C GLY A 106 4.80 6.27 -2.80
N THR A 107 5.75 5.37 -3.06
CA THR A 107 5.58 3.94 -2.76
C THR A 107 5.38 3.71 -1.26
N ILE A 108 6.20 4.32 -0.41
CA ILE A 108 6.05 4.22 1.05
C ILE A 108 4.67 4.73 1.46
N GLY A 109 4.31 5.95 1.04
CA GLY A 109 3.02 6.56 1.39
C GLY A 109 1.81 5.70 0.97
N LEU A 110 1.84 5.13 -0.23
CA LEU A 110 0.74 4.29 -0.74
C LEU A 110 0.67 2.92 -0.07
N ILE A 111 1.79 2.35 0.40
CA ILE A 111 1.78 1.12 1.22
C ILE A 111 1.06 1.40 2.55
N PHE A 112 1.43 2.49 3.24
CA PHE A 112 0.77 2.89 4.49
C PHE A 112 -0.72 3.19 4.27
N HIS A 113 -1.05 3.93 3.22
CA HIS A 113 -2.45 4.18 2.85
C HIS A 113 -3.20 2.89 2.52
N GLY A 114 -2.53 1.91 1.89
CA GLY A 114 -3.07 0.59 1.57
C GLY A 114 -3.44 -0.26 2.79
N ALA A 115 -2.93 0.06 3.98
CA ALA A 115 -3.34 -0.61 5.21
C ALA A 115 -4.78 -0.28 5.61
N THR A 116 -5.28 0.92 5.29
CA THR A 116 -6.59 1.42 5.72
C THR A 116 -7.57 1.70 4.58
N ALA A 117 -7.13 1.58 3.32
CA ALA A 117 -7.95 1.85 2.15
C ALA A 117 -7.64 0.90 0.99
N ASN A 118 -8.57 0.83 0.03
CA ASN A 118 -8.46 0.07 -1.21
C ASN A 118 -7.61 0.80 -2.28
N THR A 119 -6.41 1.23 -1.89
CA THR A 119 -5.53 2.14 -2.64
C THR A 119 -5.35 1.74 -4.11
N PHE A 120 -5.02 0.47 -4.38
CA PHE A 120 -4.67 0.01 -5.72
C PHE A 120 -5.86 -0.51 -6.53
N THR A 121 -7.07 -0.44 -5.97
CA THR A 121 -8.32 -0.75 -6.69
C THR A 121 -8.87 0.47 -7.40
N VAL A 122 -8.59 1.65 -6.86
CA VAL A 122 -8.99 2.92 -7.46
C VAL A 122 -8.02 3.26 -8.59
N VAL A 123 -8.54 3.24 -9.83
CA VAL A 123 -7.75 3.51 -11.05
C VAL A 123 -7.04 4.87 -11.02
N ARG A 124 -7.65 5.88 -10.38
CA ARG A 124 -7.09 7.24 -10.26
C ARG A 124 -5.82 7.29 -9.40
N ILE A 125 -5.58 6.28 -8.58
CA ILE A 125 -4.36 6.15 -7.77
C ILE A 125 -3.40 5.17 -8.45
N ALA A 126 -3.90 3.98 -8.81
CA ALA A 126 -3.09 2.92 -9.40
C ALA A 126 -2.49 3.32 -10.76
N GLY A 127 -3.26 3.96 -11.63
CA GLY A 127 -2.82 4.36 -12.97
C GLY A 127 -1.57 5.25 -12.94
N PRO A 128 -1.63 6.44 -12.31
CA PRO A 128 -0.47 7.32 -12.18
C PRO A 128 0.71 6.66 -11.48
N PHE A 129 0.46 5.87 -10.42
CA PHE A 129 1.53 5.16 -9.71
C PHE A 129 2.30 4.20 -10.63
N TRP A 130 1.59 3.37 -11.40
CA TRP A 130 2.24 2.39 -12.28
C TRP A 130 2.95 3.05 -13.47
N VAL A 131 2.46 4.20 -13.94
CA VAL A 131 3.18 5.02 -14.94
C VAL A 131 4.52 5.51 -14.37
N MET A 132 4.52 6.04 -13.15
CA MET A 132 5.76 6.50 -12.49
C MET A 132 6.74 5.35 -12.20
N ALA A 133 6.21 4.18 -11.82
CA ALA A 133 7.00 2.97 -11.68
C ALA A 133 7.65 2.58 -13.01
N GLY A 134 6.89 2.60 -14.11
CA GLY A 134 7.39 2.32 -15.46
C GLY A 134 8.52 3.26 -15.88
N ILE A 135 8.35 4.57 -15.68
CA ILE A 135 9.39 5.58 -15.97
C ILE A 135 10.66 5.28 -15.15
N THR A 136 10.50 5.00 -13.86
CA THR A 136 11.62 4.65 -12.96
C THR A 136 12.40 3.43 -13.48
N PHE A 137 11.70 2.38 -13.93
CA PHE A 137 12.34 1.20 -14.51
C PHE A 137 13.00 1.45 -15.86
N VAL A 138 12.45 2.34 -16.69
CA VAL A 138 13.10 2.76 -17.94
C VAL A 138 14.43 3.46 -17.63
N ILE A 139 14.46 4.38 -16.66
CA ILE A 139 15.70 5.06 -16.25
C ILE A 139 16.70 4.04 -15.69
N TYR A 140 16.24 3.09 -14.88
CA TYR A 140 17.08 2.00 -14.37
C TYR A 140 17.74 1.21 -15.51
N ARG A 141 16.94 0.82 -16.52
CA ARG A 141 17.42 0.04 -17.67
C ARG A 141 18.43 0.82 -18.52
N LEU A 142 18.26 2.13 -18.67
CA LEU A 142 19.21 2.98 -19.39
C LEU A 142 20.60 2.99 -18.74
N HIS A 143 20.66 2.87 -17.40
CA HIS A 143 21.92 2.88 -16.64
C HIS A 143 22.35 1.48 -16.17
N GLU A 144 21.72 0.40 -16.63
CA GLU A 144 21.93 -0.96 -16.11
C GLU A 144 23.40 -1.41 -16.22
N LYS A 145 24.07 -1.10 -17.34
CA LYS A 145 25.47 -1.47 -17.55
C LYS A 145 26.41 -0.73 -16.60
N GLU A 146 26.17 0.56 -16.39
CA GLU A 146 26.96 1.42 -15.51
C GLU A 146 26.76 1.01 -14.04
N LEU A 147 25.52 0.71 -13.65
CA LEU A 147 25.19 0.15 -12.35
C LEU A 147 25.91 -1.18 -12.09
N LYS A 148 25.95 -2.09 -13.07
CA LYS A 148 26.68 -3.36 -12.92
C LYS A 148 28.19 -3.15 -12.79
N ALA A 149 28.76 -2.21 -13.55
CA ALA A 149 30.18 -1.86 -13.45
C ALA A 149 30.53 -1.26 -12.08
N SER A 150 29.67 -0.39 -11.52
CA SER A 150 29.91 0.25 -10.22
C SER A 150 29.80 -0.71 -9.02
N HIS A 151 29.11 -1.85 -9.16
CA HIS A 151 29.01 -2.87 -8.11
C HIS A 151 30.14 -3.89 -8.18
N ALA A 152 30.89 -3.94 -9.29
CA ALA A 152 32.02 -4.85 -9.47
C ALA A 152 33.36 -4.26 -9.01
N SER A 153 33.42 -2.94 -8.81
CA SER A 153 34.55 -2.17 -8.25
C SER A 153 34.44 -2.01 -6.74
#